data_AF-A0A1H9C7H7-F1
#
_entry.id   AF-A0A1H9C7H7-F1
#
_cell.length_a   1.000
_cell.length_b   1.000
_cell.length_c   1.000
_cell.angle_alpha   90.00
_cell.angle_beta   90.00
_cell.angle_gamma   90.00
#
_symmetry.space_group_name_H-M   'P 1'
#
loop_
_entity.id
_entity.type
_entity.pdbx_description
1 polymer ?
#
loop_
_entity_poly.entity_id
_entity_poly.type
_entity_poly.pdbx_seq_one_letter_code
_entity_poly.pdbx_strand_id
1 'polypeptide(L)'
;MIKKVLALLLYLFIFELMLYADPKYLGNKYWHTDEPFTVKIFTDKIDIDGTIEYGKLKTNSRFDTFMGDNSSYIILNCNVQKTYFVYLVKNINDAKYTYSSWEITYCYSEKGSNYDWVKLVPFKVIGAESYIIEKDKNGKEIKFIPENHNLFDLGSNPWAVSKDNKKEIHLNTDRFRNNGIQYYPINEIVFVNGFVYPDKDYLYDQNARAKRIKITYGECAFETELKDTGNFQVIQLPVQINPVEKNDIKIEILDSYPGTKYSDVVISGVYYLDAIMK
;
A
#
# COMPACT_ATOMS: atom_id res chain seq x y z
N MET A 1 -12.79 48.06 -3.54
CA MET A 1 -13.09 46.95 -2.61
C MET A 1 -13.49 45.67 -3.36
N ILE A 2 -14.42 45.75 -4.32
CA ILE A 2 -14.93 44.62 -5.12
C ILE A 2 -13.84 43.80 -5.85
N LYS A 3 -12.84 44.44 -6.48
CA LYS A 3 -11.76 43.72 -7.19
C LYS A 3 -10.90 42.81 -6.29
N LYS A 4 -10.71 43.16 -5.01
CA LYS A 4 -9.91 42.34 -4.08
C LYS A 4 -10.68 41.12 -3.59
N VAL A 5 -12.00 41.26 -3.39
CA VAL A 5 -12.90 40.16 -3.02
C VAL A 5 -13.03 39.17 -4.19
N LEU A 6 -13.17 39.66 -5.42
CA LEU A 6 -13.22 38.80 -6.61
C LEU A 6 -11.91 38.01 -6.81
N ALA A 7 -10.76 38.64 -6.58
CA ALA A 7 -9.46 37.99 -6.66
C ALA A 7 -9.27 36.91 -5.58
N LEU A 8 -9.76 37.16 -4.35
CA LEU A 8 -9.72 36.17 -3.27
C LEU A 8 -10.64 34.98 -3.55
N LEU A 9 -11.86 35.22 -4.06
CA LEU A 9 -12.80 34.15 -4.44
C LEU A 9 -12.27 33.33 -5.61
N LEU A 10 -11.66 33.96 -6.62
CA LEU A 10 -11.02 33.27 -7.73
C LEU A 10 -9.82 32.45 -7.25
N TYR A 11 -9.03 32.99 -6.32
CA TYR A 11 -7.90 32.27 -5.72
C TYR A 11 -8.39 31.05 -4.91
N LEU A 12 -9.45 31.20 -4.11
CA LEU A 12 -10.06 30.09 -3.37
C LEU A 12 -10.65 29.03 -4.31
N PHE A 13 -11.32 29.44 -5.39
CA PHE A 13 -11.91 28.53 -6.38
C PHE A 13 -10.84 27.79 -7.20
N ILE A 14 -9.76 28.48 -7.60
CA ILE A 14 -8.60 27.85 -8.25
C ILE A 14 -7.88 26.91 -7.27
N PHE A 15 -7.78 27.29 -5.98
CA PHE A 15 -7.19 26.44 -4.95
C PHE A 15 -8.04 25.19 -4.69
N GLU A 16 -9.37 25.31 -4.67
CA GLU A 16 -10.28 24.15 -4.64
C GLU A 16 -10.13 23.28 -5.89
N LEU A 17 -10.09 23.85 -7.09
CA LEU A 17 -9.87 23.10 -8.34
C LEU A 17 -8.50 22.40 -8.39
N MET A 18 -7.44 23.00 -7.86
CA MET A 18 -6.11 22.38 -7.79
C MET A 18 -6.01 21.30 -6.69
N LEU A 19 -6.83 21.38 -5.64
CA LEU A 19 -6.94 20.34 -4.61
C LEU A 19 -7.64 19.07 -5.13
N TYR A 20 -8.35 19.17 -6.25
CA TYR A 20 -9.00 18.06 -6.97
C TYR A 20 -8.36 17.82 -8.34
N ALA A 21 -7.03 17.73 -8.41
CA ALA A 21 -6.43 17.03 -9.54
C ALA A 21 -7.03 15.62 -9.55
N ASP A 22 -7.79 15.29 -10.61
CA ASP A 22 -8.41 13.98 -10.75
C ASP A 22 -7.35 12.89 -10.51
N PRO A 23 -7.62 11.92 -9.61
CA PRO A 23 -6.70 10.85 -9.36
C PRO A 23 -6.28 10.20 -10.68
N LYS A 24 -4.96 10.03 -10.88
CA LYS A 24 -4.39 9.56 -12.16
C LYS A 24 -4.94 8.21 -12.63
N TYR A 25 -5.61 7.47 -11.76
CA TYR A 25 -6.23 6.18 -12.07
C TYR A 25 -7.63 6.28 -12.66
N LEU A 26 -8.28 7.43 -12.62
CA LEU A 26 -9.66 7.57 -13.10
C LEU A 26 -9.76 7.35 -14.62
N GLY A 27 -10.79 6.61 -15.03
CA GLY A 27 -11.12 6.33 -16.43
C GLY A 27 -10.17 5.37 -17.15
N ASN A 28 -8.98 5.11 -16.60
CA ASN A 28 -8.00 4.19 -17.16
C ASN A 28 -8.46 2.73 -17.01
N LYS A 29 -8.16 1.92 -18.03
CA LYS A 29 -8.40 0.47 -18.02
C LYS A 29 -7.19 -0.25 -17.45
N TYR A 30 -7.36 -0.91 -16.31
CA TYR A 30 -6.34 -1.75 -15.70
C TYR A 30 -6.68 -3.23 -15.90
N TRP A 31 -5.64 -4.06 -16.06
CA TRP A 31 -5.76 -5.51 -16.21
C TRP A 31 -5.42 -6.18 -14.89
N HIS A 32 -6.19 -7.20 -14.52
CA HIS A 32 -5.84 -8.01 -13.36
C HIS A 32 -4.50 -8.70 -13.58
N THR A 33 -3.71 -8.84 -12.52
CA THR A 33 -2.33 -9.36 -12.63
C THR A 33 -2.25 -10.85 -12.93
N ASP A 34 -3.31 -11.60 -12.60
CA ASP A 34 -3.29 -13.07 -12.68
C ASP A 34 -4.47 -13.66 -13.47
N GLU A 35 -5.41 -12.82 -13.92
CA GLU A 35 -6.64 -13.27 -14.58
C GLU A 35 -7.02 -12.35 -15.76
N PRO A 36 -7.80 -12.82 -16.74
CA PRO A 36 -8.10 -12.07 -17.97
C PRO A 36 -9.20 -11.01 -17.80
N PHE A 37 -9.39 -10.46 -16.60
CA PHE A 37 -10.43 -9.45 -16.33
C PHE A 37 -9.83 -8.06 -16.10
N THR A 38 -10.68 -7.03 -16.18
CA THR A 38 -10.23 -5.62 -16.11
C THR A 38 -11.03 -4.78 -15.13
N VAL A 39 -10.49 -3.62 -14.76
CA VAL A 39 -11.21 -2.60 -13.99
C VAL A 39 -11.05 -1.22 -14.61
N LYS A 40 -12.12 -0.42 -14.53
CA LYS A 40 -12.11 1.03 -14.70
C LYS A 40 -12.79 1.67 -13.51
N ILE A 41 -12.16 2.69 -12.94
CA ILE A 41 -12.69 3.43 -11.79
C ILE A 41 -13.11 4.81 -12.26
N PHE A 42 -14.31 5.23 -11.90
CA PHE A 42 -14.85 6.56 -12.14
C PHE A 42 -15.24 7.19 -10.80
N THR A 43 -15.63 8.46 -10.84
CA THR A 43 -16.08 9.17 -9.63
C THR A 43 -17.40 8.63 -9.06
N ASP A 44 -18.23 8.03 -9.90
CA ASP A 44 -19.61 7.63 -9.61
C ASP A 44 -19.88 6.13 -9.84
N LYS A 45 -18.89 5.38 -10.33
CA LYS A 45 -19.00 3.93 -10.56
C LYS A 45 -17.65 3.24 -10.64
N ILE A 46 -17.65 1.92 -10.44
CA ILE A 46 -16.56 1.03 -10.83
C ILE A 46 -17.12 0.02 -11.85
N ASP A 47 -16.38 -0.19 -12.93
CA ASP A 47 -16.65 -1.21 -13.94
C ASP A 47 -15.60 -2.32 -13.78
N ILE A 48 -16.03 -3.46 -13.22
CA ILE A 48 -15.20 -4.66 -13.08
C ILE A 48 -15.66 -5.66 -14.14
N ASP A 49 -14.87 -5.78 -15.19
CA ASP A 49 -15.10 -6.70 -16.30
C ASP A 49 -16.49 -6.59 -16.97
N GLY A 50 -16.99 -5.36 -17.14
CA GLY A 50 -18.32 -5.08 -17.67
C GLY A 50 -19.43 -5.10 -16.62
N THR A 51 -19.15 -5.54 -15.40
CA THR A 51 -20.08 -5.44 -14.27
C THR A 51 -19.94 -4.07 -13.63
N ILE A 52 -20.99 -3.26 -13.74
CA ILE A 52 -21.01 -1.89 -13.22
C ILE A 52 -21.60 -1.89 -11.81
N GLU A 53 -20.82 -1.34 -10.88
CA GLU A 53 -21.29 -0.96 -9.55
C GLU A 53 -21.31 0.56 -9.44
N TYR A 54 -22.48 1.13 -9.19
CA TYR A 54 -22.63 2.56 -8.94
C TYR A 54 -22.28 2.88 -7.49
N GLY A 55 -21.83 4.11 -7.26
CA GLY A 55 -21.39 4.54 -5.95
C GLY A 55 -20.81 5.94 -5.95
N LYS A 56 -19.98 6.22 -4.95
CA LYS A 56 -19.28 7.50 -4.84
C LYS A 56 -17.83 7.30 -4.44
N LEU A 57 -16.94 7.84 -5.25
CA LEU A 57 -15.55 8.02 -4.89
C LEU A 57 -15.41 9.16 -3.87
N LYS A 58 -14.75 8.85 -2.77
CA LYS A 58 -14.26 9.80 -1.79
C LYS A 58 -12.76 9.84 -1.87
N THR A 59 -12.23 10.94 -2.40
CA THR A 59 -10.80 11.23 -2.33
C THR A 59 -10.50 11.89 -1.00
N ASN A 60 -9.55 11.35 -0.24
CA ASN A 60 -9.13 11.91 1.04
C ASN A 60 -7.60 11.93 1.11
N SER A 61 -7.08 12.84 1.92
CA SER A 61 -5.65 12.93 2.28
C SER A 61 -5.04 11.59 2.72
N ARG A 62 -5.82 10.72 3.36
CA ARG A 62 -5.36 9.43 3.89
C ARG A 62 -5.26 8.37 2.79
N PHE A 63 -6.36 8.10 2.12
CA PHE A 63 -6.47 7.16 1.01
C PHE A 63 -7.82 7.35 0.35
N ASP A 64 -7.91 6.93 -0.89
CA ASP A 64 -9.14 7.03 -1.66
C ASP A 64 -10.06 5.84 -1.33
N THR A 65 -11.35 6.11 -1.21
CA THR A 65 -12.37 5.09 -0.91
C THR A 65 -13.52 5.20 -1.90
N PHE A 66 -13.88 4.11 -2.55
CA PHE A 66 -15.13 4.01 -3.30
C PHE A 66 -16.20 3.34 -2.44
N MET A 67 -17.34 4.03 -2.27
CA MET A 67 -18.50 3.49 -1.58
C MET A 67 -19.55 3.11 -2.62
N GLY A 68 -19.61 1.83 -2.98
CA GLY A 68 -20.60 1.27 -3.88
C GLY A 68 -21.88 0.88 -3.16
N ASP A 69 -22.90 0.56 -3.95
CA ASP A 69 -24.19 0.08 -3.45
C ASP A 69 -24.07 -1.29 -2.73
N ASN A 70 -23.14 -2.14 -3.17
CA ASN A 70 -22.97 -3.51 -2.66
C ASN A 70 -21.64 -3.72 -1.93
N SER A 71 -20.62 -2.94 -2.26
CA SER A 71 -19.25 -3.11 -1.78
C SER A 71 -18.57 -1.76 -1.57
N SER A 72 -17.69 -1.70 -0.56
CA SER A 72 -16.80 -0.57 -0.33
C SER A 72 -15.35 -1.00 -0.55
N TYR A 73 -14.60 -0.16 -1.25
CA TYR A 73 -13.22 -0.43 -1.62
C TYR A 73 -12.33 0.71 -1.17
N ILE A 74 -11.22 0.38 -0.50
CA ILE A 74 -10.07 1.27 -0.45
C ILE A 74 -9.33 1.12 -1.80
N ILE A 75 -8.93 2.25 -2.39
CA ILE A 75 -8.19 2.29 -3.64
C ILE A 75 -6.75 2.72 -3.32
N LEU A 76 -5.81 1.79 -3.48
CA LEU A 76 -4.39 2.11 -3.41
C LEU A 76 -3.82 2.13 -4.82
N ASN A 77 -3.03 3.15 -5.15
CA ASN A 77 -2.47 3.29 -6.48
C ASN A 77 -1.05 3.85 -6.43
N CYS A 78 -0.20 3.42 -7.36
CA CYS A 78 1.14 3.96 -7.52
C CYS A 78 1.65 3.77 -8.94
N ASN A 79 2.82 4.37 -9.23
CA ASN A 79 3.60 4.07 -10.42
C ASN A 79 4.96 3.54 -9.99
N VAL A 80 5.32 2.35 -10.45
CA VAL A 80 6.62 1.72 -10.21
C VAL A 80 7.19 1.30 -11.55
N GLN A 81 8.41 1.76 -11.87
CA GLN A 81 9.10 1.45 -13.12
C GLN A 81 8.23 1.57 -14.37
N LYS A 82 7.51 2.70 -14.50
CA LYS A 82 6.60 3.03 -15.62
C LYS A 82 5.33 2.17 -15.70
N THR A 83 5.10 1.26 -14.74
CA THR A 83 3.85 0.51 -14.63
C THR A 83 2.96 1.17 -13.59
N TYR A 84 1.71 1.50 -13.93
CA TYR A 84 0.74 1.98 -12.96
C TYR A 84 0.01 0.80 -12.32
N PHE A 85 -0.12 0.81 -11.00
CA PHE A 85 -0.84 -0.19 -10.24
C PHE A 85 -2.05 0.42 -9.58
N VAL A 86 -3.14 -0.36 -9.51
CA VAL A 86 -4.35 -0.06 -8.76
C VAL A 86 -4.75 -1.31 -8.00
N TYR A 87 -4.96 -1.15 -6.70
CA TYR A 87 -5.35 -2.20 -5.78
C TYR A 87 -6.71 -1.80 -5.23
N LEU A 88 -7.70 -2.68 -5.41
CA LEU A 88 -8.99 -2.58 -4.75
C LEU A 88 -8.96 -3.47 -3.51
N VAL A 89 -9.13 -2.85 -2.34
CA VAL A 89 -9.08 -3.56 -1.06
C VAL A 89 -10.46 -3.52 -0.42
N LYS A 90 -11.06 -4.69 -0.18
CA LYS A 90 -12.35 -4.80 0.52
C LYS A 90 -12.29 -5.79 1.67
N ASN A 91 -13.15 -5.63 2.66
CA ASN A 91 -13.29 -6.59 3.75
C ASN A 91 -13.95 -7.88 3.23
N ILE A 92 -13.48 -9.04 3.70
CA ILE A 92 -14.07 -10.36 3.34
C ILE A 92 -14.70 -11.13 4.50
N ASN A 93 -14.77 -10.54 5.70
CA ASN A 93 -15.41 -11.14 6.88
C ASN A 93 -15.08 -12.64 7.07
N ASP A 94 -13.80 -13.01 6.91
CA ASP A 94 -13.31 -14.36 7.19
C ASP A 94 -13.21 -14.56 8.70
N ALA A 95 -13.94 -15.54 9.23
CA ALA A 95 -13.94 -15.88 10.65
C ALA A 95 -12.56 -16.30 11.19
N LYS A 96 -11.61 -16.69 10.32
CA LYS A 96 -10.25 -17.10 10.70
C LYS A 96 -9.36 -15.92 11.10
N TYR A 97 -9.58 -14.73 10.52
CA TYR A 97 -8.72 -13.56 10.68
C TYR A 97 -9.52 -12.34 11.14
N THR A 98 -9.07 -11.70 12.22
CA THR A 98 -9.75 -10.55 12.84
C THR A 98 -9.86 -9.34 11.91
N TYR A 99 -8.90 -9.19 11.02
CA TYR A 99 -8.83 -8.10 10.06
C TYR A 99 -8.70 -8.66 8.65
N SER A 100 -9.59 -9.52 8.19
CA SER A 100 -9.51 -10.07 6.83
C SER A 100 -9.93 -9.07 5.75
N SER A 101 -9.06 -8.85 4.79
CA SER A 101 -9.36 -8.12 3.56
C SER A 101 -9.01 -8.99 2.36
N TRP A 102 -9.56 -8.65 1.21
CA TRP A 102 -9.15 -9.17 -0.09
C TRP A 102 -8.59 -8.03 -0.93
N GLU A 103 -7.35 -8.20 -1.36
CA GLU A 103 -6.71 -7.34 -2.35
C GLU A 103 -6.95 -7.86 -3.77
N ILE A 104 -7.51 -7.00 -4.63
CA ILE A 104 -7.66 -7.27 -6.06
C ILE A 104 -6.68 -6.38 -6.80
N THR A 105 -5.71 -7.01 -7.45
CA THR A 105 -4.51 -6.34 -7.94
C THR A 105 -4.58 -6.15 -9.46
N TYR A 106 -4.44 -4.89 -9.87
CA TYR A 106 -4.48 -4.53 -11.28
C TYR A 106 -3.26 -3.70 -11.68
N CYS A 107 -2.85 -3.84 -12.94
CA CYS A 107 -1.79 -3.05 -13.55
C CYS A 107 -2.25 -2.45 -14.88
N TYR A 108 -1.76 -1.24 -15.16
CA TYR A 108 -1.91 -0.60 -16.45
C TYR A 108 -0.85 -1.17 -17.37
N SER A 109 -1.23 -2.18 -18.15
CA SER A 109 -0.45 -2.69 -19.25
C SER A 109 -0.90 -1.97 -20.52
N GLU A 110 -0.14 -0.95 -20.95
CA GLU A 110 -0.05 -0.70 -22.38
C GLU A 110 0.61 -1.96 -22.95
N LYS A 111 -0.08 -2.70 -23.81
CA LYS A 111 0.51 -3.83 -24.54
C LYS A 111 1.81 -3.33 -25.21
N GLY A 112 2.95 -3.60 -24.59
CA GLY A 112 4.23 -2.97 -24.91
C GLY A 112 5.30 -3.02 -23.80
N SER A 113 5.00 -3.55 -22.61
CA SER A 113 6.02 -3.74 -21.57
C SER A 113 7.04 -4.83 -21.94
N ASN A 114 8.29 -4.63 -21.52
CA ASN A 114 9.39 -5.61 -21.63
C ASN A 114 9.25 -6.79 -20.64
N TYR A 115 8.07 -6.99 -20.04
CA TYR A 115 7.83 -7.97 -18.99
C TYR A 115 6.83 -9.03 -19.47
N ASP A 116 7.09 -10.29 -19.13
CA ASP A 116 6.13 -11.38 -19.34
C ASP A 116 5.07 -11.43 -18.25
N TRP A 117 5.43 -10.98 -17.05
CA TRP A 117 4.55 -10.91 -15.90
C TRP A 117 4.99 -9.78 -14.99
N VAL A 118 4.03 -9.05 -14.41
CA VAL A 118 4.30 -7.85 -13.61
C VAL A 118 3.26 -7.68 -12.51
N LYS A 119 3.71 -7.56 -11.26
CA LYS A 119 2.85 -7.32 -10.09
C LYS A 119 3.63 -6.72 -8.91
N LEU A 120 2.93 -6.11 -7.95
CA LEU A 120 3.55 -5.79 -6.66
C LEU A 120 3.29 -6.94 -5.67
N VAL A 121 4.34 -7.38 -4.97
CA VAL A 121 4.28 -8.56 -4.09
C VAL A 121 4.98 -8.32 -2.76
N PRO A 122 4.78 -9.22 -1.77
CA PRO A 122 5.25 -8.92 -0.42
C PRO A 122 6.68 -9.18 -0.28
N PHE A 123 7.32 -8.27 0.43
CA PHE A 123 8.40 -8.72 1.26
C PHE A 123 7.87 -9.71 2.29
N LYS A 124 8.45 -10.90 2.27
CA LYS A 124 8.27 -11.87 3.34
C LYS A 124 9.03 -11.37 4.56
N VAL A 125 8.34 -11.21 5.68
CA VAL A 125 8.98 -10.92 6.97
C VAL A 125 9.69 -12.18 7.47
N ILE A 126 10.96 -12.04 7.83
CA ILE A 126 11.80 -13.12 8.37
C ILE A 126 12.24 -12.87 9.82
N GLY A 127 12.01 -11.67 10.33
CA GLY A 127 12.23 -11.35 11.74
C GLY A 127 11.69 -9.97 12.07
N ALA A 128 11.36 -9.75 13.34
CA ALA A 128 11.11 -8.42 13.89
C ALA A 128 11.62 -8.38 15.32
N GLU A 129 12.20 -7.26 15.71
CA GLU A 129 12.70 -7.06 17.07
C GLU A 129 11.56 -6.89 18.07
N SER A 130 10.43 -6.34 17.61
CA SER A 130 9.21 -6.29 18.40
C SER A 130 7.96 -6.15 17.53
N TYR A 131 6.84 -6.62 18.08
CA TYR A 131 5.51 -6.52 17.50
C TYR A 131 4.45 -6.62 18.62
N ILE A 132 3.24 -6.14 18.34
CA ILE A 132 2.11 -6.22 19.29
C ILE A 132 1.46 -7.59 19.24
N ILE A 133 1.02 -8.08 20.39
CA ILE A 133 0.17 -9.27 20.53
C ILE A 133 -1.10 -8.86 21.28
N GLU A 134 -2.26 -9.08 20.66
CA GLU A 134 -3.57 -8.90 21.29
C GLU A 134 -4.31 -10.23 21.41
N LYS A 135 -5.44 -10.23 22.12
CA LYS A 135 -6.36 -11.37 22.16
C LYS A 135 -7.69 -10.97 21.50
N ASP A 136 -8.19 -11.84 20.64
CA ASP A 136 -9.53 -11.68 20.07
C ASP A 136 -10.62 -11.94 21.13
N LYS A 137 -11.89 -11.76 20.73
CA LYS A 137 -13.06 -11.99 21.60
C LYS A 137 -13.17 -13.42 22.17
N ASN A 138 -12.49 -14.40 21.55
CA ASN A 138 -12.46 -15.80 21.96
C ASN A 138 -11.17 -16.15 22.72
N GLY A 139 -10.30 -15.17 22.99
CA GLY A 139 -9.02 -15.36 23.68
C GLY A 139 -7.87 -15.85 22.77
N LYS A 140 -8.08 -15.96 21.45
CA LYS A 140 -7.04 -16.34 20.48
C LYS A 140 -6.06 -15.18 20.31
N GLU A 141 -4.77 -15.48 20.33
CA GLU A 141 -3.73 -14.49 20.09
C GLU A 141 -3.74 -13.99 18.64
N ILE A 142 -3.72 -12.67 18.48
CA ILE A 142 -3.53 -11.95 17.23
C ILE A 142 -2.16 -11.30 17.31
N LYS A 143 -1.24 -11.71 16.44
CA LYS A 143 0.08 -11.10 16.37
C LYS A 143 0.12 -10.09 15.24
N PHE A 144 0.47 -8.84 15.56
CA PHE A 144 0.62 -7.76 14.59
C PHE A 144 2.02 -7.76 13.98
N ILE A 145 2.31 -8.86 13.31
CA ILE A 145 3.47 -9.07 12.47
C ILE A 145 2.99 -9.92 11.29
N PRO A 146 3.39 -9.60 10.05
CA PRO A 146 3.05 -10.43 8.90
C PRO A 146 3.67 -11.83 9.01
N GLU A 147 2.96 -12.79 9.60
CA GLU A 147 3.34 -14.21 9.71
C GLU A 147 2.67 -15.03 8.59
N ASN A 148 3.44 -15.44 7.58
CA ASN A 148 3.21 -16.57 6.65
C ASN A 148 2.44 -16.44 5.30
N HIS A 149 3.26 -16.62 4.25
CA HIS A 149 3.22 -17.57 3.12
C HIS A 149 2.27 -17.47 1.92
N ASN A 150 1.06 -16.93 2.02
CA ASN A 150 0.24 -16.71 0.84
C ASN A 150 0.02 -15.22 0.65
N LEU A 151 0.52 -14.73 -0.48
CA LEU A 151 0.18 -13.51 -1.23
C LEU A 151 -0.63 -12.47 -0.43
N PHE A 152 -0.07 -11.27 -0.30
CA PHE A 152 -0.69 -10.09 0.31
C PHE A 152 -2.20 -10.13 0.45
N ASP A 153 -2.61 -10.13 1.70
CA ASP A 153 -3.73 -9.30 2.07
C ASP A 153 -3.20 -8.32 3.14
N LEU A 154 -3.48 -7.03 2.98
CA LEU A 154 -3.51 -6.01 4.04
C LEU A 154 -4.23 -6.54 5.29
N GLY A 155 -5.01 -7.61 5.12
CA GLY A 155 -5.78 -8.31 6.12
C GLY A 155 -5.28 -9.66 6.62
N SER A 156 -3.98 -9.96 6.52
CA SER A 156 -3.42 -11.02 7.37
C SER A 156 -3.17 -10.50 8.78
N ASN A 157 -2.21 -9.58 8.94
CA ASN A 157 -1.99 -8.72 10.11
C ASN A 157 -0.94 -7.65 9.73
N PRO A 158 -1.18 -6.35 9.95
CA PRO A 158 -0.17 -5.33 9.71
C PRO A 158 0.98 -5.47 10.71
N TRP A 159 2.14 -4.88 10.41
CA TRP A 159 3.19 -4.74 11.43
C TRP A 159 2.82 -3.59 12.36
N ALA A 160 2.45 -3.91 13.60
CA ALA A 160 2.26 -2.93 14.66
C ALA A 160 3.33 -3.12 15.73
N VAL A 161 3.93 -2.02 16.18
CA VAL A 161 5.01 -2.02 17.15
C VAL A 161 4.83 -0.93 18.19
N SER A 162 5.06 -1.28 19.45
CA SER A 162 4.96 -0.33 20.55
C SER A 162 5.95 0.82 20.39
N LYS A 163 5.54 2.02 20.82
CA LYS A 163 6.37 3.23 20.76
C LYS A 163 7.71 3.07 21.49
N ASP A 164 7.70 2.32 22.59
CA ASP A 164 8.82 2.21 23.53
C ASP A 164 9.77 1.05 23.19
N ASN A 165 9.39 0.19 22.26
CA ASN A 165 10.21 -0.95 21.83
C ASN A 165 11.07 -0.60 20.61
N LYS A 166 12.05 -1.47 20.31
CA LYS A 166 12.87 -1.37 19.09
C LYS A 166 12.01 -1.67 17.86
N LYS A 167 11.83 -0.66 16.99
CA LYS A 167 10.93 -0.69 15.83
C LYS A 167 11.64 -1.15 14.56
N GLU A 168 12.12 -2.39 14.58
CA GLU A 168 12.92 -2.94 13.49
C GLU A 168 12.30 -4.24 12.96
N ILE A 169 12.18 -4.34 11.63
CA ILE A 169 11.70 -5.52 10.90
C ILE A 169 12.69 -5.91 9.81
N HIS A 170 12.79 -7.22 9.58
CA HIS A 170 13.71 -7.86 8.65
C HIS A 170 12.89 -8.57 7.57
N LEU A 171 13.22 -8.27 6.32
CA LEU A 171 12.49 -8.63 5.12
C LEU A 171 13.38 -9.44 4.19
N ASN A 172 12.79 -10.42 3.52
CA ASN A 172 13.51 -11.39 2.72
C ASN A 172 13.44 -11.09 1.22
N THR A 173 14.54 -11.34 0.51
CA THR A 173 14.68 -11.21 -0.95
C THR A 173 14.96 -12.55 -1.64
N ASP A 174 14.61 -13.70 -1.04
CA ASP A 174 14.95 -15.02 -1.61
C ASP A 174 14.00 -15.47 -2.73
N ARG A 175 12.80 -14.88 -2.87
CA ARG A 175 11.84 -15.24 -3.94
C ARG A 175 12.43 -15.08 -5.35
N PHE A 176 13.49 -14.28 -5.45
CA PHE A 176 14.25 -13.97 -6.65
C PHE A 176 15.15 -15.10 -7.19
N ARG A 177 15.12 -16.29 -6.58
CA ARG A 177 16.11 -17.36 -6.81
C ARG A 177 15.54 -18.62 -7.46
N ASN A 178 14.52 -18.49 -8.29
CA ASN A 178 14.00 -19.66 -9.02
C ASN A 178 14.90 -19.95 -10.24
N ASN A 179 15.54 -21.13 -10.25
CA ASN A 179 16.54 -21.50 -11.25
C ASN A 179 15.92 -21.54 -12.66
N GLY A 180 16.21 -20.52 -13.47
CA GLY A 180 15.80 -20.41 -14.88
C GLY A 180 14.91 -19.22 -15.23
N ILE A 181 14.45 -18.44 -14.25
CA ILE A 181 13.63 -17.23 -14.48
C ILE A 181 14.46 -15.99 -14.13
N GLN A 182 14.57 -15.05 -15.08
CA GLN A 182 15.28 -13.80 -14.87
C GLN A 182 14.32 -12.73 -14.35
N TYR A 183 14.42 -12.40 -13.06
CA TYR A 183 13.62 -11.35 -12.44
C TYR A 183 14.24 -9.96 -12.66
N TYR A 184 13.41 -8.93 -12.65
CA TYR A 184 13.88 -7.55 -12.67
C TYR A 184 14.44 -7.13 -11.30
N PRO A 185 15.51 -6.31 -11.24
CA PRO A 185 16.02 -5.78 -9.98
C PRO A 185 14.99 -4.94 -9.21
N ILE A 186 15.10 -4.95 -7.87
CA ILE A 186 14.32 -4.05 -7.04
C ILE A 186 15.00 -2.68 -7.06
N ASN A 187 14.37 -1.70 -7.70
CA ASN A 187 14.77 -0.30 -7.62
C ASN A 187 13.94 0.50 -6.62
N GLU A 188 12.78 -0.03 -6.21
CA GLU A 188 11.83 0.66 -5.35
C GLU A 188 11.21 -0.28 -4.31
N ILE A 189 10.90 0.31 -3.14
CA ILE A 189 10.04 -0.31 -2.13
C ILE A 189 8.76 0.52 -2.04
N VAL A 190 7.62 -0.15 -2.03
CA VAL A 190 6.31 0.50 -1.88
C VAL A 190 5.79 0.27 -0.47
N PHE A 191 5.41 1.33 0.21
CA PHE A 191 4.86 1.28 1.57
C PHE A 191 3.36 1.60 1.59
N VAL A 192 2.64 0.91 2.48
CA VAL A 192 1.32 1.30 2.97
C VAL A 192 1.48 1.68 4.44
N ASN A 193 1.57 2.97 4.71
CA ASN A 193 1.86 3.51 6.05
C ASN A 193 0.57 3.60 6.89
N GLY A 194 0.65 3.32 8.20
CA GLY A 194 -0.50 3.33 9.09
C GLY A 194 -1.35 2.07 9.03
N PHE A 195 -2.44 2.05 9.81
CA PHE A 195 -3.42 0.96 9.84
C PHE A 195 -4.49 1.22 8.77
N VAL A 196 -4.30 0.63 7.58
CA VAL A 196 -5.22 0.73 6.45
C VAL A 196 -6.09 -0.52 6.40
N TYR A 197 -7.38 -0.37 6.72
CA TYR A 197 -8.33 -1.47 6.75
C TYR A 197 -9.73 -1.03 6.31
N PRO A 198 -10.39 -1.76 5.39
CA PRO A 198 -11.76 -1.45 4.99
C PRO A 198 -12.74 -1.48 6.17
N ASP A 199 -13.78 -0.66 6.13
CA ASP A 199 -14.81 -0.53 7.18
C ASP A 199 -14.35 -0.02 8.57
N LYS A 200 -13.04 0.17 8.78
CA LYS A 200 -12.46 0.75 10.01
C LYS A 200 -11.42 1.80 9.71
N ASP A 201 -11.73 2.71 8.79
CA ASP A 201 -10.86 3.81 8.38
C ASP A 201 -10.37 4.70 9.55
N TYR A 202 -11.17 4.82 10.61
CA TYR A 202 -10.82 5.52 11.84
C TYR A 202 -9.57 4.96 12.54
N LEU A 203 -9.22 3.68 12.32
CA LEU A 203 -8.01 3.08 12.90
C LEU A 203 -6.73 3.70 12.34
N TYR A 204 -6.79 4.30 11.15
CA TYR A 204 -5.68 5.04 10.57
C TYR A 204 -5.23 6.20 11.47
N ASP A 205 -6.19 7.03 11.94
CA ASP A 205 -5.87 8.17 12.79
C ASP A 205 -5.56 7.75 14.23
N GLN A 206 -6.22 6.68 14.70
CA GLN A 206 -6.10 6.23 16.08
C GLN A 206 -4.72 5.67 16.39
N ASN A 207 -4.09 4.95 15.45
CA ASN A 207 -2.76 4.39 15.61
C ASN A 207 -1.66 5.37 15.19
N ALA A 208 -0.46 5.27 15.74
CA ALA A 208 0.67 6.03 15.20
C ALA A 208 1.08 5.49 13.82
N ARG A 209 1.69 6.35 12.99
CA ARG A 209 2.20 5.99 11.65
C ARG A 209 3.68 6.33 11.56
N ALA A 210 4.44 5.55 10.80
CA ALA A 210 5.86 5.83 10.61
C ALA A 210 6.03 7.16 9.87
N LYS A 211 6.96 7.99 10.33
CA LYS A 211 7.26 9.29 9.70
C LYS A 211 8.63 9.27 9.06
N ARG A 212 9.64 8.82 9.81
CA ARG A 212 11.01 8.69 9.32
C ARG A 212 11.46 7.26 9.53
N ILE A 213 12.00 6.65 8.49
CA ILE A 213 12.50 5.28 8.51
C ILE A 213 13.94 5.23 8.02
N LYS A 214 14.69 4.25 8.50
CA LYS A 214 15.99 3.86 7.97
C LYS A 214 15.86 2.51 7.28
N ILE A 215 16.36 2.44 6.05
CA ILE A 215 16.39 1.21 5.26
C ILE A 215 17.85 0.80 5.12
N THR A 216 18.15 -0.47 5.40
CA THR A 216 19.51 -1.05 5.28
C THR A 216 19.43 -2.36 4.49
N TYR A 217 20.33 -2.56 3.53
CA TYR A 217 20.51 -3.81 2.78
C TYR A 217 21.93 -3.86 2.20
N GLY A 218 22.57 -5.02 2.22
CA GLY A 218 23.99 -5.14 1.85
C GLY A 218 24.85 -4.12 2.61
N GLU A 219 25.64 -3.34 1.88
CA GLU A 219 26.45 -2.23 2.43
C GLU A 219 25.73 -0.87 2.40
N CYS A 220 24.48 -0.82 1.88
CA CYS A 220 23.70 0.40 1.74
C CYS A 220 22.87 0.67 3.01
N ALA A 221 22.87 1.91 3.47
CA ALA A 221 21.96 2.41 4.50
C ALA A 221 21.57 3.85 4.21
N PHE A 222 20.27 4.17 4.26
CA PHE A 222 19.78 5.53 4.10
C PHE A 222 18.49 5.77 4.89
N GLU A 223 18.22 7.04 5.18
CA GLU A 223 16.98 7.48 5.81
C GLU A 223 16.04 8.10 4.78
N THR A 224 14.74 7.94 4.99
CA THR A 224 13.71 8.59 4.19
C THR A 224 12.48 8.90 5.04
N GLU A 225 11.61 9.75 4.53
CA GLU A 225 10.34 10.09 5.15
C GLU A 225 9.17 9.42 4.45
N LEU A 226 8.22 8.92 5.24
CA LEU A 226 6.89 8.52 4.80
C LEU A 226 5.92 9.67 5.09
N LYS A 227 5.07 9.95 4.10
CA LYS A 227 3.96 10.89 4.23
C LYS A 227 2.90 10.31 5.17
N ASP A 228 2.14 11.20 5.81
CA ASP A 228 0.98 10.84 6.63
C ASP A 228 -0.23 10.51 5.74
N THR A 229 -0.07 9.45 4.95
CA THR A 229 -1.10 8.91 4.04
C THR A 229 -0.97 7.39 4.00
N GLY A 230 -2.11 6.69 3.96
CA GLY A 230 -2.18 5.24 3.75
C GLY A 230 -2.17 4.84 2.27
N ASN A 231 -2.21 5.81 1.34
CA ASN A 231 -1.92 5.55 -0.07
C ASN A 231 -0.53 4.94 -0.26
N PHE A 232 -0.35 4.19 -1.35
CA PHE A 232 0.97 3.65 -1.70
C PHE A 232 2.02 4.75 -1.81
N GLN A 233 3.18 4.52 -1.18
CA GLN A 233 4.32 5.43 -1.21
C GLN A 233 5.53 4.71 -1.79
N VAL A 234 6.01 5.19 -2.93
CA VAL A 234 7.13 4.59 -3.65
C VAL A 234 8.42 5.25 -3.19
N ILE A 235 9.29 4.46 -2.57
CA ILE A 235 10.62 4.87 -2.12
C ILE A 235 11.66 4.31 -3.07
N GLN A 236 12.41 5.20 -3.71
CA GLN A 236 13.52 4.85 -4.61
C GLN A 236 14.73 4.38 -3.80
N LEU A 237 15.33 3.26 -4.20
CA LEU A 237 16.54 2.73 -3.62
C LEU A 237 17.77 3.40 -4.26
N PRO A 238 18.75 3.88 -3.46
CA PRO A 238 20.01 4.42 -3.98
C PRO A 238 20.81 3.39 -4.79
N VAL A 239 20.70 2.11 -4.43
CA VAL A 239 21.35 0.99 -5.09
C VAL A 239 20.30 -0.10 -5.31
N GLN A 240 20.19 -0.61 -6.53
CA GLN A 240 19.23 -1.66 -6.85
C GLN A 240 19.61 -2.98 -6.14
N ILE A 241 18.61 -3.74 -5.71
CA ILE A 241 18.83 -5.09 -5.15
C ILE A 241 18.69 -6.10 -6.28
N ASN A 242 19.80 -6.79 -6.59
CA ASN A 242 19.81 -7.79 -7.65
C ASN A 242 19.18 -9.11 -7.19
N PRO A 243 18.40 -9.79 -8.05
CA PRO A 243 17.74 -11.07 -7.73
C PRO A 243 18.65 -12.19 -7.20
N VAL A 244 19.93 -12.17 -7.59
CA VAL A 244 20.90 -13.23 -7.28
C VAL A 244 21.55 -13.05 -5.91
N GLU A 245 21.53 -11.85 -5.34
CA GLU A 245 22.21 -11.53 -4.08
C GLU A 245 21.30 -11.80 -2.88
N LYS A 246 21.87 -12.31 -1.77
CA LYS A 246 21.09 -12.44 -0.53
C LYS A 246 21.18 -11.10 0.19
N ASN A 247 20.15 -10.28 0.05
CA ASN A 247 20.10 -8.95 0.65
C ASN A 247 18.86 -8.86 1.53
N ASP A 248 18.95 -9.39 2.76
CA ASP A 248 17.89 -9.16 3.73
C ASP A 248 17.76 -7.64 3.97
N ILE A 249 16.54 -7.12 3.82
CA ILE A 249 16.26 -5.69 3.98
C ILE A 249 15.82 -5.46 5.41
N LYS A 250 16.47 -4.52 6.07
CA LYS A 250 16.13 -4.09 7.42
C LYS A 250 15.47 -2.72 7.37
N ILE A 251 14.32 -2.60 8.01
CA ILE A 251 13.58 -1.34 8.14
C ILE A 251 13.48 -1.00 9.62
N GLU A 252 13.96 0.18 9.98
CA GLU A 252 13.89 0.75 11.33
C GLU A 252 13.05 2.02 11.34
N ILE A 253 12.08 2.13 12.23
CA ILE A 253 11.27 3.35 12.39
C ILE A 253 11.95 4.29 13.39
N LEU A 254 12.38 5.46 12.90
CA LEU A 254 13.11 6.47 13.67
C LEU A 254 12.21 7.54 14.29
N ASP A 255 11.12 7.89 13.62
CA ASP A 255 10.13 8.88 14.08
C ASP A 255 8.74 8.48 13.59
N SER A 256 7.69 8.98 14.26
CA SER A 256 6.30 8.62 13.98
C SER A 256 5.34 9.81 14.13
N TYR A 257 4.33 9.89 13.26
CA TYR A 257 3.18 10.75 13.48
C TYR A 257 2.37 10.22 14.67
N PRO A 258 1.94 11.07 15.63
CA PRO A 258 1.28 10.64 16.86
C PRO A 258 -0.16 10.18 16.62
N GLY A 259 -0.52 8.97 17.09
CA GLY A 259 -1.90 8.48 17.02
C GLY A 259 -2.82 9.30 17.92
N THR A 260 -4.11 9.37 17.57
CA THR A 260 -5.10 10.07 18.40
C THR A 260 -5.51 9.26 19.63
N LYS A 261 -5.23 7.95 19.65
CA LYS A 261 -5.61 7.04 20.73
C LYS A 261 -4.51 6.07 21.14
N TYR A 262 -3.84 5.43 20.18
CA TYR A 262 -2.82 4.42 20.39
C TYR A 262 -1.44 4.99 20.01
N SER A 263 -0.44 4.69 20.84
CA SER A 263 0.95 5.07 20.58
C SER A 263 1.67 4.08 19.66
N ASP A 264 1.08 2.93 19.40
CA ASP A 264 1.66 1.87 18.57
C ASP A 264 1.77 2.34 17.12
N VAL A 265 2.96 2.15 16.55
CA VAL A 265 3.27 2.55 15.18
C VAL A 265 2.92 1.39 14.24
N VAL A 266 2.15 1.68 13.19
CA VAL A 266 1.65 0.67 12.27
C VAL A 266 2.15 0.91 10.85
N ILE A 267 2.59 -0.16 10.19
CA ILE A 267 2.82 -0.24 8.74
C ILE A 267 1.99 -1.41 8.21
N SER A 268 1.02 -1.10 7.35
CA SER A 268 0.07 -2.08 6.81
C SER A 268 0.69 -2.99 5.75
N GLY A 269 1.70 -2.53 5.01
CA GLY A 269 2.39 -3.39 4.07
C GLY A 269 3.65 -2.78 3.46
N VAL A 270 4.53 -3.66 2.99
CA VAL A 270 5.80 -3.33 2.34
C VAL A 270 5.96 -4.24 1.12
N TYR A 271 5.96 -3.66 -0.07
CA TYR A 271 5.84 -4.34 -1.36
C TYR A 271 7.08 -4.04 -2.23
N TYR A 272 7.34 -4.90 -3.20
CA TYR A 272 8.26 -4.64 -4.31
C TYR A 272 7.64 -5.06 -5.64
N LEU A 273 8.24 -4.59 -6.74
CA LEU A 273 7.89 -5.03 -8.08
C LEU A 273 8.46 -6.43 -8.37
N ASP A 274 7.58 -7.40 -8.52
CA ASP A 274 7.90 -8.74 -9.03
C ASP A 274 7.58 -8.76 -10.52
N ALA A 275 8.63 -8.64 -11.33
CA ALA A 275 8.53 -8.63 -12.77
C ALA A 275 9.53 -9.62 -13.38
N ILE A 276 9.05 -10.40 -14.35
CA ILE A 276 9.87 -11.36 -15.11
C ILE A 276 10.28 -10.69 -16.43
N MET A 277 11.58 -10.71 -16.72
CA MET A 277 12.11 -10.20 -17.99
C MET A 277 11.79 -11.17 -19.13
N LYS A 278 11.35 -10.58 -20.26
CA LYS A 278 11.19 -11.25 -21.56
C LYS A 278 12.51 -11.74 -22.14
#